data_AF-A0A519QNK2-F1
#
_entry.id   AF-A0A519QNK2-F1
#
_cell.length_a   1.000
_cell.length_b   1.000
_cell.length_c   1.000
_cell.angle_alpha   90.00
_cell.angle_beta   90.00
_cell.angle_gamma   90.00
#
_symmetry.space_group_name_H-M   'P 1'
#
loop_
_entity.id
_entity.type
_entity.pdbx_description
1 polymer ?
#
loop_
_entity_poly.entity_id
_entity_poly.type
_entity_poly.pdbx_seq_one_letter_code
_entity_poly.pdbx_strand_id
1 'polypeptide(L)'
;MPRSTKEDLSFDDVLLLAERESGGFGLADEGLTRRVRWLVEWVNERGPYSSDELRGMTQQIVRLLATRLKLALDRQRYPAIAQEKIERPIFIIGFARSGTTLLHSLLAEDPEAQSPKSWHMYAPSPPPGIGPVVSERIAYAQRQVEAWMDFCPAQRPMHPYIDKGAYQLIEDEEVITLDFRNVYPYHFYRIPTLDVMAVPTSGQDDAFKFHREFLQHLQWNTGFNRWVCKGPSGQMHLDAILDAYPDALLVWPHRPLGESMPRTSPYAPPFSIPSAGIRATGPVRPRRTSRR
;
A
#
# COMPACT_ATOMS: atom_id res chain seq x y z
N MET A 1 26.64 0.69 37.85
CA MET A 1 26.29 0.64 36.42
C MET A 1 25.07 1.55 36.23
N PRO A 2 25.19 2.71 35.57
CA PRO A 2 24.00 3.49 35.23
C PRO A 2 23.17 2.65 34.26
N ARG A 3 21.86 2.52 34.53
CA ARG A 3 20.90 1.95 33.56
C ARG A 3 21.07 2.74 32.27
N SER A 4 21.55 2.07 31.21
CA SER A 4 21.43 2.59 29.85
C SER A 4 19.97 2.97 29.66
N THR A 5 19.69 4.26 29.47
CA THR A 5 18.39 4.75 29.04
C THR A 5 18.11 4.07 27.72
N LYS A 6 17.08 3.21 27.68
CA LYS A 6 16.61 2.57 26.46
C LYS A 6 16.28 3.69 25.47
N GLU A 7 17.08 3.83 24.43
CA GLU A 7 16.73 4.71 23.31
C GLU A 7 15.59 4.01 22.56
N ASP A 8 14.45 4.70 22.44
CA ASP A 8 13.24 4.22 21.77
C ASP A 8 12.87 5.24 20.68
N LEU A 9 12.06 4.83 19.70
CA LEU A 9 11.48 5.76 18.74
C LEU A 9 10.57 6.74 19.47
N SER A 10 10.72 8.03 19.17
CA SER A 10 9.93 9.12 19.73
C SER A 10 8.91 9.61 18.71
N PHE A 11 7.62 9.51 19.05
CA PHE A 11 6.55 10.03 18.20
C PHE A 11 6.70 11.55 17.97
N ASP A 12 7.04 12.30 19.01
CA ASP A 12 7.14 13.76 18.93
C ASP A 12 8.31 14.18 18.02
N ASP A 13 9.45 13.47 18.09
CA ASP A 13 10.58 13.72 17.19
C ASP A 13 10.25 13.37 15.74
N VAL A 14 9.58 12.23 15.52
CA VAL A 14 9.11 11.83 14.17
C VAL A 14 8.18 12.89 13.59
N LEU A 15 7.19 13.34 14.35
CA LEU A 15 6.24 14.35 13.90
C LEU A 15 6.94 15.67 13.58
N LEU A 16 7.77 16.17 14.51
CA LEU A 16 8.51 17.42 14.33
C LEU A 16 9.41 17.40 13.09
N LEU A 17 10.14 16.31 12.87
CA LEU A 17 11.00 16.16 11.70
C LEU A 17 10.19 16.09 10.40
N ALA A 18 9.07 15.38 10.40
CA ALA A 18 8.20 15.27 9.23
C ALA A 18 7.53 16.61 8.87
N GLU A 19 7.10 17.38 9.86
CA GLU A 19 6.58 18.74 9.66
C GLU A 19 7.65 19.68 9.09
N ARG A 20 8.88 19.62 9.61
CA ARG A 20 10.01 20.39 9.09
C ARG A 20 10.35 20.03 7.64
N GLU A 21 10.35 18.74 7.30
CA GLU A 21 10.66 18.28 5.95
C GLU A 21 9.54 18.60 4.94
N SER A 22 8.29 18.56 5.39
CA SER A 22 7.12 18.82 4.53
C SER A 22 6.74 20.29 4.42
N GLY A 23 7.05 21.10 5.43
CA GLY A 23 6.46 22.42 5.62
C GLY A 23 5.00 22.37 6.08
N GLY A 24 4.42 21.18 6.27
CA GLY A 24 3.02 20.96 6.64
C GLY A 24 2.77 20.95 8.15
N PHE A 25 3.20 22.01 8.85
CA PHE A 25 3.02 22.13 10.31
C PHE A 25 1.54 22.13 10.71
N GLY A 26 1.18 21.30 11.69
CA GLY A 26 -0.18 21.19 12.21
C GLY A 26 -1.17 20.50 11.26
N LEU A 27 -0.70 19.87 10.18
CA LEU A 27 -1.56 19.18 9.21
C LEU A 27 -1.79 17.70 9.53
N ALA A 28 -1.14 17.16 10.56
CA ALA A 28 -1.44 15.82 11.05
C ALA A 28 -2.74 15.84 11.87
N ASP A 29 -3.85 15.39 11.28
CA ASP A 29 -5.11 15.24 12.02
C ASP A 29 -4.98 14.21 13.16
N GLU A 30 -5.99 14.18 14.06
CA GLU A 30 -6.01 13.26 15.19
C GLU A 30 -5.95 11.78 14.77
N GLY A 31 -6.56 11.44 13.63
CA GLY A 31 -6.57 10.09 13.09
C GLY A 31 -5.17 9.67 12.61
N LEU A 32 -4.50 10.51 11.82
CA LEU A 32 -3.13 10.28 11.35
C LEU A 32 -2.16 10.21 12.54
N THR A 33 -2.27 11.15 13.48
CA THR A 33 -1.50 11.17 14.73
C THR A 33 -1.63 9.85 15.49
N ARG A 34 -2.86 9.33 15.64
CA ARG A 34 -3.11 8.05 16.30
C ARG A 34 -2.45 6.87 15.58
N ARG A 35 -2.53 6.82 14.24
CA ARG A 35 -1.93 5.74 13.44
C ARG A 35 -0.40 5.75 13.49
N VAL A 36 0.22 6.93 13.42
CA VAL A 36 1.68 7.05 13.55
C VAL A 36 2.14 6.69 14.98
N ARG A 37 1.42 7.15 16.00
CA ARG A 37 1.71 6.78 17.40
C ARG A 37 1.63 5.28 17.62
N TRP A 38 0.59 4.64 17.11
CA TRP A 38 0.46 3.18 17.14
C TRP A 38 1.66 2.48 16.51
N LEU A 39 2.14 2.94 15.34
CA LEU A 39 3.31 2.34 14.70
C LEU A 39 4.56 2.47 15.58
N VAL A 40 4.80 3.66 16.15
CA VAL A 40 5.94 3.91 17.04
C VAL A 40 5.90 2.98 18.26
N GLU A 41 4.74 2.86 18.90
CA GLU A 41 4.53 1.95 20.04
C GLU A 41 4.74 0.50 19.64
N TRP A 42 4.14 0.06 18.52
CA TRP A 42 4.25 -1.30 17.99
C TRP A 42 5.71 -1.69 17.71
N VAL A 43 6.51 -0.77 17.18
CA VAL A 43 7.95 -0.99 16.95
C VAL A 43 8.70 -1.08 18.28
N ASN A 44 8.51 -0.11 19.18
CA ASN A 44 9.24 -0.01 20.46
C ASN A 44 9.01 -1.22 21.38
N GLU A 45 7.82 -1.82 21.34
CA GLU A 45 7.49 -3.06 22.07
C GLU A 45 8.29 -4.28 21.60
N ARG A 46 8.82 -4.26 20.37
CA ARG A 46 9.56 -5.36 19.75
C ARG A 46 11.08 -5.18 19.78
N GLY A 47 11.56 -4.10 20.40
CA GLY A 47 12.99 -3.88 20.65
C GLY A 47 13.57 -4.83 21.72
N PRO A 48 14.81 -4.58 22.19
CA PRO A 48 15.60 -3.37 21.99
C PRO A 48 16.21 -3.27 20.59
N TYR A 49 16.52 -2.03 20.17
CA TYR A 49 17.20 -1.72 18.92
C TYR A 49 18.49 -0.94 19.19
N SER A 50 19.46 -1.09 18.30
CA SER A 50 20.66 -0.24 18.27
C SER A 50 20.32 1.18 17.81
N SER A 51 21.18 2.16 18.15
CA SER A 51 21.01 3.54 17.69
C SER A 51 21.02 3.66 16.15
N ASP A 52 21.69 2.74 15.44
CA ASP A 52 21.73 2.72 13.97
C ASP A 52 20.40 2.26 13.37
N GLU A 53 19.78 1.22 13.94
CA GLU A 53 18.44 0.76 13.58
C GLU A 53 17.39 1.83 13.87
N LEU A 54 17.45 2.48 15.04
CA LEU A 54 16.57 3.59 15.39
C LEU A 54 16.65 4.73 14.37
N ARG A 55 17.86 5.15 13.99
CA ARG A 55 18.04 6.18 12.94
C ARG A 55 17.46 5.72 11.60
N GLY A 56 17.69 4.46 11.22
CA GLY A 56 17.16 3.89 9.98
C GLY A 56 15.64 3.88 9.91
N MET A 57 14.99 3.47 11.01
CA MET A 57 13.52 3.44 11.15
C MET A 57 12.93 4.84 11.18
N THR A 58 13.49 5.75 11.99
CA THR A 58 13.06 7.16 12.06
C THR A 58 13.07 7.79 10.67
N GLN A 59 14.13 7.60 9.88
CA GLN A 59 14.20 8.13 8.52
C GLN A 59 13.07 7.63 7.61
N GLN A 60 12.68 6.34 7.71
CA GLN A 60 11.58 5.79 6.90
C GLN A 60 10.22 6.35 7.32
N ILE A 61 9.97 6.40 8.63
CA ILE A 61 8.71 6.91 9.18
C ILE A 61 8.56 8.40 8.86
N VAL A 62 9.62 9.19 9.07
CA VAL A 62 9.64 10.63 8.76
C VAL A 62 9.39 10.87 7.27
N ARG A 63 10.05 10.13 6.37
CA ARG A 63 9.82 10.26 4.91
C ARG A 63 8.34 10.04 4.55
N LEU A 64 7.75 8.95 5.04
CA LEU A 64 6.34 8.62 4.74
C LEU A 64 5.39 9.68 5.30
N LEU A 65 5.59 10.09 6.55
CA LEU A 65 4.77 11.12 7.19
C LEU A 65 4.94 12.48 6.49
N ALA A 66 6.17 12.88 6.15
CA ALA A 66 6.43 14.10 5.40
C ALA A 66 5.72 14.09 4.04
N THR A 67 5.74 12.96 3.32
CA THR A 67 4.98 12.79 2.07
C THR A 67 3.48 12.94 2.29
N ARG A 68 2.94 12.32 3.34
CA ARG A 68 1.52 12.41 3.71
C ARG A 68 1.08 13.83 4.08
N LEU A 69 1.95 14.59 4.75
CA LEU A 69 1.73 16.00 5.09
C LEU A 69 1.84 16.91 3.86
N LYS A 70 2.76 16.62 2.93
CA LYS A 70 2.84 17.33 1.63
C LYS A 70 1.55 17.16 0.82
N LEU A 71 0.96 15.96 0.79
CA LEU A 71 -0.36 15.74 0.18
C LEU A 71 -1.46 16.59 0.85
N ALA A 72 -1.46 16.67 2.18
CA ALA A 72 -2.42 17.49 2.91
C ALA A 72 -2.24 18.99 2.59
N LEU A 73 -0.99 19.46 2.54
CA LEU A 73 -0.64 20.83 2.17
C LEU A 73 -1.06 21.16 0.74
N ASP A 74 -0.80 20.26 -0.20
CA ASP A 74 -1.21 20.43 -1.60
C ASP A 74 -2.74 20.49 -1.74
N ARG A 75 -3.49 19.68 -0.97
CA ARG A 75 -4.97 19.75 -0.96
C ARG A 75 -5.50 21.06 -0.39
N GLN A 76 -4.81 21.68 0.59
CA GLN A 76 -5.15 23.02 1.06
C GLN A 76 -4.83 24.09 0.02
N ARG A 77 -3.69 23.97 -0.65
CA ARG A 77 -3.23 24.92 -1.67
C ARG A 77 -4.03 24.85 -2.97
N TYR A 78 -4.48 23.65 -3.33
CA TYR A 78 -5.24 23.36 -4.54
C TYR A 78 -6.54 22.62 -4.19
N PRO A 79 -7.56 23.30 -3.62
CA PRO A 79 -8.82 22.66 -3.20
C PRO A 79 -9.57 21.93 -4.32
N ALA A 80 -9.32 22.32 -5.59
CA ALA A 80 -9.90 21.67 -6.77
C ALA A 80 -9.49 20.18 -6.89
N ILE A 81 -8.37 19.75 -6.30
CA ILE A 81 -7.98 18.34 -6.23
C ILE A 81 -9.13 17.51 -5.61
N ALA A 82 -9.74 18.00 -4.53
CA ALA A 82 -10.81 17.27 -3.86
C ALA A 82 -12.08 17.09 -4.71
N GLN A 83 -12.23 17.89 -5.77
CA GLN A 83 -13.38 17.87 -6.67
C GLN A 83 -13.22 16.88 -7.83
N GLU A 84 -12.01 16.34 -8.04
CA GLU A 84 -11.75 15.33 -9.07
C GLU A 84 -12.65 14.11 -8.86
N LYS A 85 -13.28 13.66 -9.94
CA LYS A 85 -14.11 12.46 -9.95
C LYS A 85 -13.28 11.30 -10.47
N ILE A 86 -13.20 10.23 -9.68
CA ILE A 86 -12.61 8.97 -10.11
C ILE A 86 -13.75 8.14 -10.69
N GLU A 87 -13.88 8.12 -12.01
CA GLU A 87 -15.00 7.47 -12.69
C GLU A 87 -14.62 6.05 -13.12
N ARG A 88 -15.42 5.07 -12.68
CA ARG A 88 -15.32 3.65 -13.05
C ARG A 88 -13.90 3.09 -12.97
N PRO A 89 -13.17 3.26 -11.84
CA PRO A 89 -11.84 2.70 -11.68
C PRO A 89 -11.88 1.18 -11.76
N ILE A 90 -10.87 0.59 -12.39
CA ILE A 90 -10.69 -0.86 -12.47
C ILE A 90 -9.84 -1.31 -11.29
N PHE A 91 -10.35 -2.20 -10.46
CA PHE A 91 -9.58 -2.86 -9.40
C PHE A 91 -9.34 -4.32 -9.76
N ILE A 92 -8.07 -4.69 -9.89
CA ILE A 92 -7.65 -6.07 -10.06
C ILE A 92 -7.47 -6.67 -8.66
N ILE A 93 -8.33 -7.61 -8.31
CA ILE A 93 -8.34 -8.28 -7.01
C ILE A 93 -7.88 -9.73 -7.13
N GLY A 94 -7.73 -10.41 -5.99
CA GLY A 94 -7.45 -11.84 -5.93
C GLY A 94 -6.03 -12.16 -5.43
N PHE A 95 -5.81 -13.44 -5.17
CA PHE A 95 -4.58 -13.90 -4.52
C PHE A 95 -3.35 -13.71 -5.39
N ALA A 96 -2.20 -13.53 -4.74
CA ALA A 96 -0.90 -13.58 -5.39
C ALA A 96 -0.76 -14.83 -6.28
N ARG A 97 -0.01 -14.70 -7.37
CA ARG A 97 0.28 -15.79 -8.34
C ARG A 97 -0.92 -16.28 -9.17
N SER A 98 -2.05 -15.56 -9.16
CA SER A 98 -3.19 -15.78 -10.05
C SER A 98 -3.10 -15.03 -11.38
N GLY A 99 -2.02 -14.26 -11.61
CA GLY A 99 -1.84 -13.46 -12.82
C GLY A 99 -2.24 -11.99 -12.69
N THR A 100 -2.62 -11.54 -11.49
CA THR A 100 -2.93 -10.12 -11.19
C THR A 100 -1.84 -9.16 -11.67
N THR A 101 -0.56 -9.52 -11.48
CA THR A 101 0.56 -8.68 -11.90
C THR A 101 0.56 -8.46 -13.42
N LEU A 102 0.46 -9.54 -14.19
CA LEU A 102 0.43 -9.48 -15.66
C LEU A 102 -0.76 -8.66 -16.16
N LEU A 103 -1.95 -8.91 -15.58
CA LEU A 103 -3.16 -8.21 -15.97
C LEU A 103 -3.07 -6.70 -15.72
N HIS A 104 -2.51 -6.30 -14.58
CA HIS A 104 -2.32 -4.89 -14.25
C HIS A 104 -1.31 -4.21 -15.19
N SER A 105 -0.21 -4.89 -15.53
CA SER A 105 0.70 -4.40 -16.57
C SER A 105 -0.03 -4.19 -17.89
N LEU A 106 -0.78 -5.19 -18.36
CA LEU A 106 -1.46 -5.12 -19.66
C LEU A 106 -2.49 -3.98 -19.72
N LEU A 107 -3.31 -3.83 -18.68
CA LEU A 107 -4.32 -2.79 -18.63
C LEU A 107 -3.70 -1.39 -18.48
N ALA A 108 -2.51 -1.27 -17.88
CA ALA A 108 -1.80 0.00 -17.77
C ALA A 108 -1.11 0.46 -19.07
N GLU A 109 -1.04 -0.38 -20.11
CA GLU A 109 -0.53 0.01 -21.44
C GLU A 109 -1.63 0.66 -22.32
N ASP A 110 -2.89 0.67 -21.89
CA ASP A 110 -3.97 1.40 -22.57
C ASP A 110 -3.71 2.93 -22.46
N PRO A 111 -3.63 3.67 -23.59
CA PRO A 111 -3.41 5.11 -23.58
C PRO A 111 -4.46 5.93 -22.82
N GLU A 112 -5.67 5.38 -22.64
CA GLU A 112 -6.75 6.00 -21.87
C GLU A 112 -6.74 5.61 -20.38
N ALA A 113 -5.86 4.70 -19.98
CA ALA A 113 -5.72 4.22 -18.61
C ALA A 113 -4.48 4.78 -17.91
N GLN A 114 -4.57 4.90 -16.60
CA GLN A 114 -3.43 5.23 -15.75
C GLN A 114 -3.37 4.35 -14.50
N SER A 115 -2.16 4.01 -14.10
CA SER A 115 -1.89 3.34 -12.83
C SER A 115 -0.91 4.16 -12.01
N PRO A 116 -1.04 4.15 -10.67
CA PRO A 116 -0.01 4.67 -9.80
C PRO A 116 1.34 3.97 -10.05
N LYS A 117 2.43 4.71 -9.88
CA LYS A 117 3.81 4.27 -10.18
C LYS A 117 4.67 4.55 -8.95
N SER A 118 5.80 3.86 -8.78
CA SER A 118 6.63 4.05 -7.58
C SER A 118 7.05 5.49 -7.36
N TRP A 119 7.32 6.27 -8.41
CA TRP A 119 7.65 7.69 -8.23
C TRP A 119 6.48 8.53 -7.69
N HIS A 120 5.23 8.17 -8.02
CA HIS A 120 4.05 8.81 -7.44
C HIS A 120 3.98 8.54 -5.93
N MET A 121 4.42 7.37 -5.47
CA MET A 121 4.46 7.02 -4.06
C MET A 121 5.57 7.77 -3.30
N TYR A 122 6.80 7.82 -3.85
CA TYR A 122 7.93 8.44 -3.17
C TYR A 122 7.95 9.97 -3.24
N ALA A 123 7.41 10.56 -4.30
CA ALA A 123 7.43 12.00 -4.51
C ALA A 123 6.15 12.48 -5.23
N PRO A 124 4.95 12.37 -4.62
CA PRO A 124 3.68 12.81 -5.23
C PRO A 124 3.50 14.33 -5.28
N SER A 125 4.18 15.06 -4.41
CA SER A 125 4.10 16.52 -4.30
C SER A 125 5.24 17.21 -5.05
N PRO A 126 4.99 18.34 -5.75
CA PRO A 126 3.68 18.93 -6.01
C PRO A 126 2.82 18.06 -6.96
N PRO A 127 1.49 18.26 -7.02
CA PRO A 127 0.61 17.46 -7.87
C PRO A 127 1.08 17.47 -9.33
N PRO A 128 1.04 16.34 -10.06
CA PRO A 128 1.50 16.29 -11.45
C PRO A 128 0.81 17.31 -12.37
N GLY A 129 -0.46 17.63 -12.13
CA GLY A 129 -1.17 18.63 -12.93
C GLY A 129 -0.77 20.07 -12.69
N ILE A 130 0.15 20.38 -11.77
CA ILE A 130 0.66 21.75 -11.63
C ILE A 130 1.54 22.16 -12.83
N GLY A 131 2.13 21.19 -13.51
CA GLY A 131 3.09 21.41 -14.58
C GLY A 131 4.07 20.25 -14.74
N PRO A 132 5.11 20.40 -15.57
CA PRO A 132 6.07 19.34 -15.85
C PRO A 132 6.72 18.77 -14.58
N VAL A 133 6.77 17.44 -14.49
CA VAL A 133 7.44 16.74 -13.39
C VAL A 133 8.94 16.84 -13.58
N VAL A 134 9.62 17.43 -12.59
CA VAL A 134 11.09 17.55 -12.59
C VAL A 134 11.76 16.18 -12.44
N SER A 135 12.84 15.94 -13.18
CA SER A 135 13.50 14.62 -13.28
C SER A 135 14.09 14.16 -11.95
N GLU A 136 14.43 15.08 -11.06
CA GLU A 136 14.96 14.82 -9.73
C GLU A 136 13.97 14.05 -8.84
N ARG A 137 12.66 14.25 -9.01
CA ARG A 137 11.62 13.48 -8.30
C ARG A 137 11.66 12.01 -8.69
N ILE A 138 11.79 11.75 -9.97
CA ILE A 138 11.87 10.39 -10.53
C ILE A 138 13.21 9.75 -10.14
N ALA A 139 14.31 10.49 -10.21
CA ALA A 139 15.62 10.02 -9.78
C ALA A 139 15.67 9.72 -8.27
N TYR A 140 14.98 10.50 -7.44
CA TYR A 140 14.82 10.20 -6.02
C TYR A 140 14.10 8.87 -5.82
N ALA A 141 12.93 8.69 -6.44
CA ALA A 141 12.19 7.45 -6.37
C ALA A 141 13.00 6.24 -6.86
N GLN A 142 13.77 6.41 -7.93
CA GLN A 142 14.65 5.38 -8.48
C GLN A 142 15.65 4.87 -7.43
N ARG A 143 16.31 5.78 -6.69
CA ARG A 143 17.24 5.41 -5.60
C ARG A 143 16.55 4.65 -4.47
N GLN A 144 15.28 4.98 -4.18
CA GLN A 144 14.51 4.27 -3.16
C GLN A 144 14.17 2.84 -3.59
N VAL A 145 13.79 2.66 -4.86
CA VAL A 145 13.56 1.34 -5.46
C VAL A 145 14.85 0.52 -5.44
N GLU A 146 15.97 1.09 -5.86
CA GLU A 146 17.28 0.44 -5.84
C GLU A 146 17.70 0.00 -4.43
N ALA A 147 17.52 0.87 -3.42
CA ALA A 147 17.84 0.55 -2.04
C ALA A 147 17.00 -0.62 -1.49
N TRP A 148 15.72 -0.73 -1.89
CA TRP A 148 14.91 -1.90 -1.56
C TRP A 148 15.40 -3.15 -2.29
N MET A 149 15.81 -3.03 -3.56
CA MET A 149 16.31 -4.16 -4.34
C MET A 149 17.63 -4.71 -3.85
N ASP A 150 18.49 -3.85 -3.30
CA ASP A 150 19.72 -4.26 -2.64
C ASP A 150 19.43 -4.96 -1.32
N PHE A 151 18.40 -4.51 -0.59
CA PHE A 151 17.97 -5.13 0.66
C PHE A 151 17.29 -6.50 0.44
N CYS A 152 16.42 -6.61 -0.57
CA CYS A 152 15.64 -7.83 -0.85
C CYS A 152 15.77 -8.27 -2.32
N PRO A 153 16.94 -8.74 -2.77
CA PRO A 153 17.17 -9.10 -4.18
C PRO A 153 16.28 -10.25 -4.66
N ALA A 154 15.79 -11.09 -3.74
CA ALA A 154 14.84 -12.17 -4.04
C ALA A 154 13.49 -11.67 -4.60
N GLN A 155 13.17 -10.38 -4.47
CA GLN A 155 11.95 -9.78 -5.03
C GLN A 155 11.94 -9.74 -6.56
N ARG A 156 13.11 -9.69 -7.23
CA ARG A 156 13.19 -9.60 -8.72
C ARG A 156 12.36 -10.65 -9.44
N PRO A 157 12.54 -11.96 -9.18
CA PRO A 157 11.73 -12.99 -9.83
C PRO A 157 10.26 -13.02 -9.36
N MET A 158 9.95 -12.44 -8.19
CA MET A 158 8.59 -12.50 -7.61
C MET A 158 7.67 -11.40 -8.14
N HIS A 159 8.22 -10.21 -8.41
CA HIS A 159 7.47 -9.02 -8.81
C HIS A 159 7.96 -8.46 -10.15
N PRO A 160 7.40 -8.95 -11.28
CA PRO A 160 7.79 -8.55 -12.63
C PRO A 160 7.82 -7.05 -12.94
N TYR A 161 7.16 -6.17 -12.17
CA TYR A 161 7.22 -4.72 -12.47
C TYR A 161 8.58 -4.09 -12.19
N ILE A 162 9.42 -4.76 -11.39
CA ILE A 162 10.53 -4.11 -10.70
C ILE A 162 11.66 -3.67 -11.64
N ASP A 163 11.69 -4.21 -12.85
CA ASP A 163 12.58 -3.81 -13.93
C ASP A 163 12.29 -2.39 -14.46
N LYS A 164 11.06 -1.89 -14.29
CA LYS A 164 10.66 -0.51 -14.65
C LYS A 164 11.13 0.54 -13.61
N GLY A 165 11.81 0.14 -12.53
CA GLY A 165 12.40 1.06 -11.55
C GLY A 165 11.37 2.04 -10.97
N ALA A 166 11.65 3.35 -11.01
CA ALA A 166 10.73 4.39 -10.55
C ALA A 166 9.38 4.41 -11.30
N TYR A 167 9.30 3.82 -12.50
CA TYR A 167 8.08 3.71 -13.30
C TYR A 167 7.32 2.40 -13.13
N GLN A 168 7.80 1.50 -12.27
CA GLN A 168 7.05 0.30 -11.93
C GLN A 168 5.69 0.67 -11.35
N LEU A 169 4.67 -0.16 -11.64
CA LEU A 169 3.35 -0.01 -11.06
C LEU A 169 3.41 -0.39 -9.57
N ILE A 170 2.60 0.28 -8.75
CA ILE A 170 2.53 -0.02 -7.31
C ILE A 170 1.28 -0.80 -6.96
N GLU A 171 1.33 -1.43 -5.80
CA GLU A 171 0.15 -2.01 -5.15
C GLU A 171 -0.63 -0.97 -4.35
N ASP A 172 -1.95 -1.14 -4.24
CA ASP A 172 -2.83 -0.24 -3.48
C ASP A 172 -2.37 -0.13 -2.01
N GLU A 173 -1.78 -1.20 -1.46
CA GLU A 173 -1.16 -1.29 -0.13
C GLU A 173 -0.06 -0.26 0.09
N GLU A 174 0.66 0.14 -0.96
CA GLU A 174 1.68 1.18 -0.88
C GLU A 174 1.04 2.55 -0.63
N VAL A 175 -0.10 2.82 -1.28
CA VAL A 175 -0.88 4.05 -1.04
C VAL A 175 -1.48 4.01 0.36
N ILE A 176 -2.03 2.87 0.80
CA ILE A 176 -2.54 2.69 2.16
C ILE A 176 -1.43 2.89 3.20
N THR A 177 -0.19 2.57 2.85
CA THR A 177 0.99 2.75 3.71
C THR A 177 1.32 4.23 3.93
N LEU A 178 1.11 5.10 2.93
CA LEU A 178 1.28 6.56 3.12
C LEU A 178 0.42 7.12 4.23
N ASP A 179 -0.75 6.52 4.46
CA ASP A 179 -1.67 6.94 5.52
C ASP A 179 -1.50 6.11 6.80
N PHE A 180 -0.45 5.30 6.91
CA PHE A 180 -0.14 4.48 8.09
C PHE A 180 -1.26 3.49 8.47
N ARG A 181 -2.02 3.02 7.47
CA ARG A 181 -3.10 2.03 7.66
C ARG A 181 -2.65 0.59 7.45
N ASN A 182 -1.44 0.40 6.98
CA ASN A 182 -0.70 -0.84 7.00
C ASN A 182 0.81 -0.53 7.08
N VAL A 183 1.59 -1.55 7.43
CA VAL A 183 3.05 -1.50 7.51
C VAL A 183 3.60 -2.39 6.40
N TYR A 184 3.49 -1.92 5.16
CA TYR A 184 3.91 -2.71 4.00
C TYR A 184 5.45 -2.83 3.95
N PRO A 185 6.02 -4.05 3.91
CA PRO A 185 7.46 -4.27 4.03
C PRO A 185 8.32 -3.47 3.05
N TYR A 186 7.83 -3.27 1.83
CA TYR A 186 8.50 -2.49 0.80
C TYR A 186 8.88 -1.06 1.26
N HIS A 187 8.03 -0.43 2.09
CA HIS A 187 8.23 0.95 2.57
C HIS A 187 8.87 1.04 3.95
N PHE A 188 8.81 -0.04 4.73
CA PHE A 188 9.28 -0.15 6.12
C PHE A 188 10.39 -1.19 6.34
N TYR A 189 11.16 -1.50 5.30
CA TYR A 189 12.15 -2.57 5.33
C TYR A 189 13.30 -2.42 6.34
N ARG A 190 13.48 -1.24 6.96
CA ARG A 190 14.47 -1.03 8.01
C ARG A 190 13.93 -1.31 9.40
N ILE A 191 12.67 -1.72 9.54
CA ILE A 191 12.11 -2.23 10.79
C ILE A 191 12.50 -3.72 10.90
N PRO A 192 13.46 -4.10 11.76
CA PRO A 192 14.02 -5.46 11.75
C PRO A 192 13.01 -6.54 12.14
N THR A 193 11.99 -6.14 12.89
CA THR A 193 10.95 -7.01 13.47
C THR A 193 9.74 -7.18 12.55
N LEU A 194 9.80 -6.67 11.32
CA LEU A 194 8.73 -6.77 10.34
C LEU A 194 8.80 -8.12 9.61
N ASP A 195 8.25 -9.15 10.24
CA ASP A 195 8.11 -10.51 9.71
C ASP A 195 6.85 -10.69 8.84
N VAL A 196 5.77 -9.98 9.17
CA VAL A 196 4.53 -9.92 8.39
C VAL A 196 4.02 -8.48 8.29
N MET A 197 3.21 -8.18 7.27
CA MET A 197 2.57 -6.87 7.15
C MET A 197 1.68 -6.60 8.38
N ALA A 198 2.11 -5.68 9.24
CA ALA A 198 1.32 -5.26 10.38
C ALA A 198 0.20 -4.30 9.95
N VAL A 199 -0.95 -4.41 10.62
CA VAL A 199 -2.16 -3.67 10.27
C VAL A 199 -2.78 -3.14 11.58
N PRO A 200 -3.01 -1.83 11.73
CA PRO A 200 -3.76 -1.29 12.86
C PRO A 200 -5.14 -1.93 12.95
N THR A 201 -5.62 -2.18 14.16
CA THR A 201 -6.91 -2.85 14.42
C THR A 201 -8.13 -2.01 14.07
N SER A 202 -7.96 -0.73 13.75
CA SER A 202 -9.06 0.22 13.53
C SER A 202 -8.85 1.10 12.30
N GLY A 203 -9.96 1.52 11.68
CA GLY A 203 -9.97 2.50 10.59
C GLY A 203 -9.69 1.93 9.19
N GLN A 204 -9.76 0.61 9.00
CA GLN A 204 -9.52 0.04 7.67
C GLN A 204 -10.60 0.42 6.66
N ASP A 205 -11.81 0.70 7.12
CA ASP A 205 -12.93 1.18 6.31
C ASP A 205 -12.61 2.51 5.59
N ASP A 206 -11.66 3.29 6.13
CA ASP A 206 -11.23 4.56 5.52
C ASP A 206 -10.02 4.42 4.58
N ALA A 207 -9.43 3.23 4.45
CA ALA A 207 -8.22 3.03 3.64
C ALA A 207 -8.45 3.46 2.18
N PHE A 208 -9.58 3.08 1.60
CA PHE A 208 -9.93 3.46 0.24
C PHE A 208 -10.43 4.90 0.09
N LYS A 209 -10.81 5.58 1.19
CA LYS A 209 -11.07 7.02 1.18
C LYS A 209 -9.77 7.79 0.94
N PHE A 210 -8.71 7.48 1.69
CA PHE A 210 -7.40 8.08 1.44
C PHE A 210 -6.83 7.67 0.08
N HIS A 211 -7.00 6.40 -0.32
CA HIS A 211 -6.64 5.95 -1.67
C HIS A 211 -7.30 6.83 -2.74
N ARG A 212 -8.58 7.18 -2.59
CA ARG A 212 -9.29 8.10 -3.48
C ARG A 212 -8.69 9.50 -3.48
N GLU A 213 -8.34 10.04 -2.31
CA GLU A 213 -7.66 11.34 -2.23
C GLU A 213 -6.32 11.35 -2.96
N PHE A 214 -5.58 10.24 -2.89
CA PHE A 214 -4.32 10.07 -3.60
C PHE A 214 -4.52 9.99 -5.12
N LEU A 215 -5.51 9.23 -5.60
CA LEU A 215 -5.82 9.20 -7.04
C LEU A 215 -6.29 10.55 -7.56
N GLN A 216 -7.12 11.26 -6.80
CA GLN A 216 -7.53 12.64 -7.11
C GLN A 216 -6.33 13.56 -7.26
N HIS A 217 -5.35 13.45 -6.34
CA HIS A 217 -4.11 14.23 -6.38
C HIS A 217 -3.29 13.99 -7.64
N LEU A 218 -3.21 12.73 -8.08
CA LEU A 218 -2.50 12.38 -9.33
C LEU A 218 -3.30 12.75 -10.58
N GLN A 219 -4.63 12.72 -10.52
CA GLN A 219 -5.52 13.00 -11.65
C GLN A 219 -5.65 14.50 -11.94
N TRP A 220 -5.67 15.32 -10.88
CA TRP A 220 -5.99 16.74 -10.97
C TRP A 220 -5.19 17.44 -12.07
N ASN A 221 -5.90 18.10 -12.99
CA ASN A 221 -5.34 18.87 -14.11
C ASN A 221 -4.38 18.08 -15.05
N THR A 222 -4.56 16.77 -15.18
CA THR A 222 -3.77 15.94 -16.11
C THR A 222 -4.52 15.54 -17.39
N GLY A 223 -5.85 15.64 -17.40
CA GLY A 223 -6.70 15.25 -18.53
C GLY A 223 -7.02 13.75 -18.61
N PHE A 224 -6.48 12.92 -17.71
CA PHE A 224 -6.79 11.49 -17.62
C PHE A 224 -8.00 11.21 -16.73
N ASN A 225 -8.71 10.11 -17.00
CA ASN A 225 -9.96 9.81 -16.30
C ASN A 225 -10.19 8.34 -15.88
N ARG A 226 -9.38 7.36 -16.33
CA ARG A 226 -9.57 5.96 -15.94
C ARG A 226 -8.37 5.39 -15.19
N TRP A 227 -8.61 5.01 -13.94
CA TRP A 227 -7.61 4.38 -13.09
C TRP A 227 -7.66 2.85 -13.18
N VAL A 228 -6.48 2.23 -13.21
CA VAL A 228 -6.29 0.80 -13.03
C VAL A 228 -5.44 0.59 -11.77
N CYS A 229 -6.05 -0.04 -10.78
CA CYS A 229 -5.53 -0.31 -9.46
C CYS A 229 -5.41 -1.82 -9.23
N LYS A 230 -4.54 -2.20 -8.30
CA LYS A 230 -4.29 -3.60 -7.96
C LYS A 230 -3.72 -3.66 -6.56
N GLY A 231 -4.26 -4.54 -5.72
CA GLY A 231 -3.69 -4.82 -4.41
C GLY A 231 -3.98 -6.26 -3.98
N PRO A 232 -2.99 -7.01 -3.44
CA PRO A 232 -3.20 -8.35 -2.91
C PRO A 232 -4.25 -8.45 -1.80
N SER A 233 -4.64 -7.34 -1.17
CA SER A 233 -5.70 -7.27 -0.16
C SER A 233 -7.04 -6.77 -0.70
N GLY A 234 -7.16 -6.46 -1.99
CA GLY A 234 -8.39 -5.89 -2.55
C GLY A 234 -9.63 -6.77 -2.28
N GLN A 235 -9.50 -8.10 -2.35
CA GLN A 235 -10.59 -9.03 -2.01
C GLN A 235 -10.98 -9.06 -0.52
N MET A 236 -10.13 -8.53 0.37
CA MET A 236 -10.41 -8.39 1.81
C MET A 236 -11.03 -7.03 2.14
N HIS A 237 -11.02 -6.08 1.20
CA HIS A 237 -11.49 -4.71 1.38
C HIS A 237 -12.61 -4.33 0.41
N LEU A 238 -13.40 -5.30 -0.06
CA LEU A 238 -14.44 -5.06 -1.07
C LEU A 238 -15.45 -4.00 -0.63
N ASP A 239 -15.89 -4.04 0.62
CA ASP A 239 -16.84 -3.06 1.16
C ASP A 239 -16.23 -1.65 1.15
N ALA A 240 -14.99 -1.50 1.63
CA ALA A 240 -14.28 -0.22 1.62
C ALA A 240 -14.02 0.30 0.19
N ILE A 241 -13.72 -0.59 -0.77
CA ILE A 241 -13.59 -0.22 -2.18
C ILE A 241 -14.92 0.30 -2.72
N LEU A 242 -16.01 -0.44 -2.52
CA LEU A 242 -17.33 -0.07 -3.05
C LEU A 242 -17.93 1.17 -2.36
N ASP A 243 -17.60 1.40 -1.09
CA ASP A 243 -17.97 2.63 -0.38
C ASP A 243 -17.23 3.86 -0.95
N ALA A 244 -15.94 3.73 -1.27
CA ALA A 244 -15.15 4.81 -1.85
C ALA A 244 -15.39 5.00 -3.36
N TYR A 245 -15.72 3.92 -4.06
CA TYR A 245 -15.90 3.84 -5.51
C TYR A 245 -17.13 2.99 -5.86
N PRO A 246 -18.35 3.54 -5.73
CA PRO A 246 -19.58 2.78 -5.98
C PRO A 246 -19.72 2.25 -7.42
N ASP A 247 -18.98 2.82 -8.36
CA ASP A 247 -18.95 2.45 -9.78
C ASP A 247 -17.69 1.66 -10.18
N ALA A 248 -16.92 1.16 -9.20
CA ALA A 248 -15.72 0.36 -9.44
C ALA A 248 -15.99 -0.90 -10.29
N LEU A 249 -15.06 -1.20 -11.19
CA LEU A 249 -15.04 -2.43 -11.97
C LEU A 249 -14.05 -3.41 -11.34
N LEU A 250 -14.57 -4.49 -10.76
CA LEU A 250 -13.74 -5.50 -10.09
C LEU A 250 -13.38 -6.62 -11.05
N VAL A 251 -12.08 -6.86 -11.25
CA VAL A 251 -11.57 -7.98 -12.07
C VAL A 251 -10.89 -8.99 -11.17
N TRP A 252 -11.47 -10.19 -11.10
CA TRP A 252 -11.00 -11.27 -10.23
C TRP A 252 -10.44 -12.44 -11.07
N PRO A 253 -9.13 -12.45 -11.40
CA PRO A 253 -8.48 -13.63 -11.95
C PRO A 253 -8.47 -14.79 -10.94
N HIS A 254 -8.79 -16.00 -11.41
CA HIS A 254 -8.84 -17.19 -10.58
C HIS A 254 -7.71 -18.17 -10.94
N ARG A 255 -7.14 -18.77 -9.89
CA ARG A 255 -6.20 -19.90 -9.99
C ARG A 255 -6.47 -20.87 -8.83
N PRO A 256 -6.35 -22.20 -9.01
CA PRO A 256 -6.47 -23.15 -7.91
C PRO A 256 -5.52 -22.80 -6.76
N LEU A 257 -6.03 -22.79 -5.52
CA LEU A 257 -5.27 -22.34 -4.34
C LEU A 257 -3.98 -23.14 -4.10
N GLY A 258 -4.01 -24.45 -4.38
CA GLY A 258 -2.85 -25.33 -4.27
C GLY A 258 -1.70 -25.00 -5.24
N GLU A 259 -1.97 -24.18 -6.26
CA GLU A 259 -0.98 -23.69 -7.22
C GLU A 259 -0.63 -22.21 -7.04
N SER A 260 -1.50 -21.44 -6.37
CA SER A 260 -1.29 -20.01 -6.12
C SER A 260 -0.56 -19.73 -4.81
N MET A 261 -0.72 -20.58 -3.79
CA MET A 261 0.06 -20.48 -2.55
C MET A 261 1.46 -21.07 -2.76
N PRO A 262 2.54 -20.34 -2.40
CA PRO A 262 3.86 -20.96 -2.34
C PRO A 262 3.81 -22.09 -1.31
N ARG A 263 4.29 -23.29 -1.68
CA ARG A 263 4.39 -24.44 -0.76
C ARG A 263 5.25 -24.16 0.48
N THR A 264 6.01 -23.07 0.44
CA THR A 264 6.89 -22.56 1.50
C THR A 264 6.92 -21.03 1.40
N SER A 265 5.87 -20.33 1.85
CA SER A 265 5.96 -18.88 2.05
C SER A 265 6.21 -18.61 3.54
N PRO A 266 7.31 -17.95 3.94
CA PRO A 266 7.45 -17.46 5.31
C PRO A 266 6.42 -16.38 5.67
N TYR A 267 5.71 -15.83 4.67
CA TYR A 267 4.69 -14.78 4.83
C TYR A 267 3.25 -15.31 4.80
N ALA A 268 3.04 -16.63 4.77
CA ALA A 268 1.70 -17.17 4.93
C ALA A 268 1.34 -17.15 6.43
N PRO A 269 0.35 -16.36 6.89
CA PRO A 269 -0.18 -16.61 8.22
C PRO A 269 -0.74 -18.06 8.23
N PRO A 270 -0.63 -18.79 9.35
CA PRO A 270 -1.33 -20.05 9.49
C PRO A 270 -2.83 -19.75 9.46
N PHE A 271 -3.45 -19.85 8.28
CA PHE A 271 -4.88 -19.95 8.17
C PHE A 271 -5.28 -21.29 8.79
N SER A 272 -5.42 -21.30 10.12
CA SER A 272 -6.15 -22.32 10.83
C SER A 272 -7.60 -22.11 10.44
N ILE A 273 -8.05 -22.79 9.39
CA ILE A 273 -9.49 -22.99 9.17
C ILE A 273 -9.97 -23.69 10.44
N PRO A 274 -10.86 -23.09 11.25
CA PRO A 274 -11.47 -23.83 12.34
C PRO A 274 -12.15 -25.02 11.67
N SER A 275 -11.75 -26.23 12.04
CA SER A 275 -12.44 -27.46 11.65
C SER A 275 -13.79 -27.49 12.34
N ALA A 276 -14.69 -26.59 11.97
CA ALA A 276 -16.10 -26.76 12.17
C ALA A 276 -16.47 -28.02 11.38
N GLY A 277 -16.81 -29.07 12.12
CA GLY A 277 -17.09 -30.40 11.60
C GLY A 277 -18.24 -30.40 10.59
N ILE A 278 -17.94 -30.08 9.34
CA ILE A 278 -18.80 -30.42 8.22
C ILE A 278 -18.47 -31.86 7.88
N ARG A 279 -19.25 -32.79 8.44
CA ARG A 279 -19.30 -34.16 7.94
C ARG A 279 -19.69 -34.09 6.47
N ALA A 280 -18.77 -34.48 5.59
CA ALA A 280 -19.06 -34.69 4.18
C ALA A 280 -20.21 -35.69 4.06
N THR A 281 -21.39 -35.20 3.67
CA THR A 281 -22.44 -36.07 3.15
C THR A 281 -21.95 -36.59 1.80
N GLY A 282 -21.90 -37.92 1.68
CA GLY A 282 -21.32 -38.61 0.52
C GLY A 282 -22.00 -38.24 -0.81
N PRO A 283 -21.40 -38.65 -1.94
CA PRO A 283 -21.83 -38.23 -3.26
C PRO A 283 -23.27 -38.67 -3.55
N VAL A 284 -24.14 -37.71 -3.83
CA VAL A 284 -25.50 -37.94 -4.34
C VAL A 284 -25.38 -38.52 -5.75
N ARG A 285 -25.67 -39.81 -5.92
CA ARG A 285 -25.76 -40.45 -7.24
C ARG A 285 -26.96 -39.90 -8.02
N PRO A 286 -26.84 -39.66 -9.33
CA PRO A 286 -27.96 -39.24 -10.15
C PRO A 286 -28.98 -40.38 -10.30
N ARG A 287 -30.26 -40.07 -10.05
CA ARG A 287 -31.38 -41.00 -10.29
C ARG A 287 -31.51 -41.27 -11.80
N ARG A 288 -31.34 -42.54 -12.19
CA ARG A 288 -31.73 -43.03 -13.52
C ARG A 288 -33.24 -42.86 -13.69
N THR A 289 -33.64 -42.11 -14.71
CA THR A 289 -35.01 -42.10 -15.23
C THR A 289 -35.23 -43.38 -16.03
N SER A 290 -36.04 -44.30 -15.53
CA SER A 290 -36.54 -45.43 -16.31
C SER A 290 -37.74 -44.97 -17.13
N ARG A 291 -37.60 -45.02 -18.46
CA ARG A 291 -38.74 -45.06 -19.38
C ARG A 291 -39.63 -46.26 -19.05
N ARG A 292 -40.92 -46.02 -18.86
CA ARG A 292 -42.06 -46.76 -19.42
C ARG A 292 -43.30 -45.91 -19.30
#